data_AF-A0A143BA71-F1
#
_entry.id   AF-A0A143BA71-F1
#
_cell.length_a   1.000
_cell.length_b   1.000
_cell.length_c   1.000
_cell.angle_alpha   90.00
_cell.angle_beta   90.00
_cell.angle_gamma   90.00
#
_symmetry.space_group_name_H-M   'P 1'
#
loop_
_entity.id
_entity.type
_entity.pdbx_description
1 polymer ?
#
loop_
_entity_poly.entity_id
_entity_poly.type
_entity_poly.pdbx_seq_one_letter_code
_entity_poly.pdbx_strand_id
1 'polypeptide(L)'
;MVATRLGVGLLLFLLPWGCALKGAQSPRLLRDVEIRKDAVWDGRVVIDGSVKVDKGVTLTIRPGTDIAFVRRDADGDGLGDGTLVVEGELLAVGTREEPIRFHSAAANPRPGDWLEIRSDFSRNLQLRYCEIRDSAYTLHAHFTRGVIEDCTIHDNIDGCRLGQGTFAIRNCLIEKNSGKGINFRNSDVEVSGNIIRDNGSGIFLFETDRPVRIQRNNLYRNLENFRLGDFFSGDVALAGNWWGTADPQAAAATVYDRKRDPGLGVVTIDPAAAWITGTGPRDDLAGLTPAWSFATNGFVDAGPAVAGDLVLTASWDGSLRAFDQQGEVRWEVAVGDVVDATPAGAGGQVYFQSWGRQVYALSAGDGALVWRFGYPPSPADDHRQGGILPLGDLVLVPAWNGNLYALNAGNGELQWSFFAGLPLRATPASDGSRIFQTSGSGRLSVLDLAGNLLWQQQLPAPLLAAPALTPEGPVVLDKAGLLVAFAADGSKRWQRDLGAPCYYGAPVYAAGALFVPTAAGELWKLDAATGATIWRLFGAGPIYATPKLWDGRVFFGDNNGLLHVVGADSGERLATYAVGGEIQGTPLPVGGRLIFGSRDHQVHALSLRGRGEEQLR
;
A
#
# COMPACT_ATOMS: atom_id res chain seq x y z
N MET A 1 35.28 -65.25 40.28
CA MET A 1 36.52 -65.23 39.49
C MET A 1 36.17 -64.57 38.16
N VAL A 2 36.85 -63.46 37.85
CA VAL A 2 36.75 -62.59 36.66
C VAL A 2 35.44 -61.83 36.46
N ALA A 3 35.53 -60.54 36.77
CA ALA A 3 34.63 -59.47 36.38
C ALA A 3 35.17 -58.77 35.12
N THR A 4 34.30 -58.35 34.21
CA THR A 4 34.64 -57.31 33.23
C THR A 4 33.45 -56.40 32.97
N ARG A 5 33.71 -55.11 33.18
CA ARG A 5 32.83 -53.95 33.03
C ARG A 5 32.52 -53.69 31.56
N LEU A 6 31.28 -53.32 31.25
CA LEU A 6 30.89 -52.62 30.02
C LEU A 6 30.40 -51.22 30.41
N GLY A 7 31.01 -50.21 29.80
CA GLY A 7 30.82 -48.79 30.10
C GLY A 7 29.48 -48.26 29.63
N VAL A 8 28.92 -47.36 30.43
CA VAL A 8 27.73 -46.56 30.12
C VAL A 8 28.19 -45.32 29.35
N GLY A 9 27.84 -45.23 28.07
CA GLY A 9 27.95 -44.02 27.27
C GLY A 9 26.72 -43.13 27.49
N LEU A 10 26.96 -41.92 28.00
CA LEU A 10 25.98 -40.88 28.26
C LEU A 10 25.49 -40.30 26.92
N LEU A 11 24.23 -40.56 26.53
CA LEU A 11 23.57 -39.87 25.43
C LEU A 11 23.10 -38.48 25.91
N LEU A 12 23.78 -37.43 25.44
CA LEU A 12 23.33 -36.05 25.55
C LEU A 12 22.09 -35.84 24.66
N PHE A 13 20.94 -35.64 25.27
CA PHE A 13 19.76 -35.07 24.61
C PHE A 13 19.99 -33.57 24.37
N LEU A 14 20.22 -33.19 23.11
CA LEU A 14 20.12 -31.80 22.67
C LEU A 14 18.62 -31.47 22.47
N LEU A 15 18.06 -30.68 23.39
CA LEU A 15 16.74 -30.06 23.24
C LEU A 15 16.78 -29.03 22.10
N PRO A 16 15.77 -28.98 21.21
CA PRO A 16 15.69 -27.91 20.23
C PRO A 16 15.38 -26.61 20.96
N TRP A 17 16.21 -25.60 20.75
CA TRP A 17 15.97 -24.23 21.20
C TRP A 17 14.70 -23.73 20.51
N GLY A 18 13.59 -23.71 21.25
CA GLY A 18 12.38 -23.02 20.85
C GLY A 18 12.67 -21.54 20.74
N CYS A 19 12.27 -20.94 19.62
CA CYS A 19 12.07 -19.50 19.52
C CYS A 19 11.24 -19.04 20.72
N ALA A 20 11.87 -18.33 21.65
CA ALA A 20 11.14 -17.57 22.63
C ALA A 20 10.36 -16.49 21.87
N LEU A 21 9.05 -16.69 21.71
CA LEU A 21 8.11 -15.59 21.56
C LEU A 21 8.51 -14.54 22.62
N LYS A 22 8.88 -13.32 22.21
CA LYS A 22 9.01 -12.19 23.14
C LYS A 22 7.71 -12.19 23.95
N GLY A 23 7.77 -12.62 25.21
CA GLY A 23 6.60 -12.67 26.07
C GLY A 23 5.99 -11.28 26.10
N ALA A 24 4.70 -11.16 25.82
CA ALA A 24 4.00 -9.89 25.88
C ALA A 24 4.16 -9.31 27.29
N GLN A 25 5.03 -8.32 27.45
CA GLN A 25 5.16 -7.60 28.71
C GLN A 25 3.81 -6.93 29.01
N SER A 26 3.39 -7.00 30.28
CA SER A 26 2.17 -6.32 30.71
C SER A 26 2.28 -4.82 30.41
N PRO A 27 1.20 -4.18 29.93
CA PRO A 27 1.25 -2.77 29.58
C PRO A 27 1.62 -1.92 30.79
N ARG A 28 2.52 -0.96 30.58
CA ARG A 28 2.88 0.06 31.57
C ARG A 28 1.77 1.11 31.63
N LEU A 29 0.90 1.00 32.64
CA LEU A 29 -0.15 1.99 32.90
C LEU A 29 0.42 3.20 33.66
N LEU A 30 0.20 4.40 33.14
CA LEU A 30 0.59 5.68 33.73
C LEU A 30 -0.66 6.52 33.95
N ARG A 31 -0.92 6.88 35.21
CA ARG A 31 -2.07 7.69 35.63
C ARG A 31 -1.59 8.94 36.34
N ASP A 32 -1.68 10.08 35.68
CA ASP A 32 -1.40 11.38 36.29
C ASP A 32 0.00 11.41 36.94
N VAL A 33 1.04 11.08 36.15
CA VAL A 33 2.41 10.82 36.62
C VAL A 33 3.40 11.87 36.15
N GLU A 34 4.33 12.26 37.03
CA GLU A 34 5.52 13.06 36.68
C GLU A 34 6.77 12.18 36.55
N ILE A 35 7.52 12.38 35.48
CA ILE A 35 8.83 11.79 35.20
C ILE A 35 9.90 12.79 35.62
N ARG A 36 10.49 12.54 36.79
CA ARG A 36 11.45 13.44 37.45
C ARG A 36 12.92 13.07 37.23
N LYS A 37 13.18 11.98 36.52
CA LYS A 37 14.50 11.46 36.17
C LYS A 37 14.42 10.83 34.80
N ASP A 38 15.55 10.75 34.10
CA ASP A 38 15.60 10.17 32.76
C ASP A 38 14.91 8.81 32.73
N ALA A 39 14.08 8.65 31.71
CA ALA A 39 13.24 7.47 31.57
C ALA A 39 13.31 6.93 30.15
N VAL A 40 13.18 5.61 30.06
CA VAL A 40 13.05 4.89 28.80
C VAL A 40 11.70 4.21 28.77
N TRP A 41 10.97 4.37 27.66
CA TRP A 41 9.75 3.64 27.36
C TRP A 41 10.01 2.65 26.23
N ASP A 42 9.46 1.45 26.40
CA ASP A 42 9.41 0.38 25.41
C ASP A 42 8.18 -0.51 25.64
N GLY A 43 7.84 -1.32 24.64
CA GLY A 43 6.65 -2.17 24.68
C GLY A 43 5.36 -1.36 24.62
N ARG A 44 4.37 -1.71 25.45
CA ARG A 44 3.07 -1.04 25.50
C ARG A 44 2.98 -0.10 26.70
N VAL A 45 2.72 1.17 26.45
CA VAL A 45 2.48 2.21 27.46
C VAL A 45 1.06 2.71 27.32
N VAL A 46 0.31 2.72 28.42
CA VAL A 46 -1.06 3.25 28.46
C VAL A 46 -1.07 4.51 29.32
N ILE A 47 -1.42 5.64 28.72
CA ILE A 47 -1.57 6.92 29.40
C ILE A 47 -3.04 7.11 29.73
N ASP A 48 -3.35 7.27 31.01
CA ASP A 48 -4.70 7.44 31.52
C ASP A 48 -4.75 8.70 32.38
N GLY A 49 -4.92 9.85 31.69
CA GLY A 49 -4.75 11.20 32.25
C GLY A 49 -3.53 11.91 31.69
N SER A 50 -2.78 12.62 32.52
CA SER A 50 -1.60 13.40 32.11
C SER A 50 -0.28 12.73 32.51
N VAL A 51 0.70 12.72 31.62
CA VAL A 51 2.08 12.38 31.95
C VAL A 51 2.96 13.57 31.69
N LYS A 52 3.74 14.00 32.68
CA LYS A 52 4.64 15.15 32.58
C LYS A 52 6.10 14.72 32.64
N VAL A 53 6.93 15.24 31.75
CA VAL A 53 8.40 15.12 31.77
C VAL A 53 8.97 16.45 32.27
N ASP A 54 9.65 16.42 33.40
CA ASP A 54 10.15 17.64 34.05
C ASP A 54 11.32 18.28 33.31
N LYS A 55 11.57 19.55 33.61
CA LYS A 55 12.72 20.30 33.09
C LYS A 55 14.03 19.59 33.43
N GLY A 56 14.91 19.48 32.43
CA GLY A 56 16.20 18.81 32.57
C GLY A 56 16.13 17.28 32.58
N VAL A 57 14.95 16.69 32.36
CA VAL A 57 14.75 15.24 32.24
C VAL A 57 14.59 14.86 30.77
N THR A 58 15.17 13.73 30.38
CA THR A 58 15.00 13.14 29.06
C THR A 58 14.05 11.95 29.10
N LEU A 59 12.99 11.98 28.30
CA LEU A 59 12.19 10.81 27.97
C LEU A 59 12.64 10.23 26.63
N THR A 60 13.19 9.02 26.66
CA THR A 60 13.52 8.25 25.44
C THR A 60 12.45 7.19 25.18
N ILE A 61 11.97 7.10 23.95
CA ILE A 61 10.97 6.11 23.54
C ILE A 61 11.61 5.25 22.44
N ARG A 62 11.67 3.94 22.68
CA ARG A 62 12.34 2.99 21.77
C ARG A 62 11.48 2.66 20.54
N PRO A 63 12.09 2.21 19.42
CA PRO A 63 11.35 1.67 18.29
C PRO A 63 10.30 0.63 18.69
N GLY A 64 9.17 0.64 17.98
CA GLY A 64 8.06 -0.30 18.17
C GLY A 64 7.23 -0.06 19.43
N THR A 65 7.49 1.00 20.20
CA THR A 65 6.69 1.34 21.37
C THR A 65 5.27 1.74 20.97
N ASP A 66 4.28 1.13 21.62
CA ASP A 66 2.85 1.37 21.45
C ASP A 66 2.33 2.24 22.60
N ILE A 67 1.93 3.47 22.32
CA ILE A 67 1.50 4.47 23.31
C ILE A 67 0.04 4.78 23.09
N ALA A 68 -0.79 4.24 23.99
CA ALA A 68 -2.25 4.34 23.89
C ALA A 68 -2.79 5.31 24.95
N PHE A 69 -3.57 6.29 24.53
CA PHE A 69 -4.20 7.27 25.42
C PHE A 69 -5.65 6.86 25.73
N VAL A 70 -5.99 6.74 27.01
CA VAL A 70 -7.36 6.50 27.45
C VAL A 70 -8.17 7.78 27.26
N ARG A 71 -9.27 7.69 26.51
CA ARG A 71 -10.21 8.80 26.39
C ARG A 71 -10.86 9.09 27.73
N ARG A 72 -10.62 10.28 28.26
CA ARG A 72 -11.31 10.92 29.39
C ARG A 72 -11.79 12.29 28.90
N ASP A 73 -12.97 12.71 29.28
CA ASP A 73 -13.55 14.00 28.85
C ASP A 73 -14.20 14.60 30.10
N ALA A 74 -13.36 15.02 31.04
CA ALA A 74 -13.76 15.40 32.37
C ALA A 74 -14.39 16.80 32.42
N ASP A 75 -14.00 17.68 31.49
CA ASP A 75 -14.53 19.03 31.35
C ASP A 75 -15.74 19.13 30.40
N GLY A 76 -16.03 18.07 29.63
CA GLY A 76 -17.21 17.96 28.79
C GLY A 76 -17.13 18.80 27.51
N ASP A 77 -15.92 19.18 27.08
CA ASP A 77 -15.72 19.94 25.85
C ASP A 77 -15.77 19.07 24.58
N GLY A 78 -15.83 17.74 24.75
CA GLY A 78 -15.90 16.74 23.69
C GLY A 78 -14.55 16.16 23.29
N LEU A 79 -13.44 16.70 23.82
CA LEU A 79 -12.08 16.24 23.59
C LEU A 79 -11.61 15.32 24.71
N GLY A 80 -10.62 14.49 24.38
CA GLY A 80 -9.93 13.66 25.35
C GLY A 80 -8.90 14.46 26.14
N ASP A 81 -8.84 14.28 27.46
CA ASP A 81 -7.90 14.97 28.37
C ASP A 81 -6.47 14.40 28.35
N GLY A 82 -6.27 13.27 27.64
CA GLY A 82 -5.02 12.52 27.64
C GLY A 82 -3.84 13.36 27.11
N THR A 83 -2.78 13.51 27.90
CA THR A 83 -1.63 14.35 27.52
C THR A 83 -0.29 13.73 27.84
N LEU A 84 0.69 13.97 26.96
CA LEU A 84 2.11 13.84 27.27
C LEU A 84 2.71 15.25 27.25
N VAL A 85 2.98 15.82 28.42
CA VAL A 85 3.55 17.16 28.59
C VAL A 85 5.07 17.05 28.77
N VAL A 86 5.84 17.72 27.94
CA VAL A 86 7.31 17.67 27.94
C VAL A 86 7.86 19.07 28.20
N GLU A 87 8.39 19.30 29.41
CA GLU A 87 9.18 20.49 29.74
C GLU A 87 10.70 20.22 29.65
N GLY A 88 11.09 18.94 29.55
CA GLY A 88 12.46 18.47 29.35
C GLY A 88 12.78 18.15 27.89
N GLU A 89 13.36 16.99 27.62
CA GLU A 89 13.66 16.47 26.27
C GLU A 89 12.79 15.24 25.94
N LEU A 90 12.39 15.12 24.67
CA LEU A 90 11.68 13.95 24.15
C LEU A 90 12.44 13.39 22.96
N LEU A 91 12.88 12.14 23.07
CA LEU A 91 13.55 11.39 22.03
C LEU A 91 12.68 10.19 21.63
N ALA A 92 11.73 10.40 20.71
CA ALA A 92 10.93 9.33 20.12
C ALA A 92 11.46 9.03 18.71
N VAL A 93 12.34 8.04 18.61
CA VAL A 93 13.02 7.67 17.36
C VAL A 93 12.74 6.20 17.08
N GLY A 94 11.75 5.95 16.22
CA GLY A 94 11.41 4.61 15.72
C GLY A 94 12.25 4.20 14.51
N THR A 95 11.83 3.11 13.87
CA THR A 95 12.26 2.74 12.52
C THR A 95 11.03 2.52 11.64
N ARG A 96 11.25 2.30 10.33
CA ARG A 96 10.17 2.02 9.40
C ARG A 96 9.51 0.66 9.70
N GLU A 97 10.28 -0.34 10.13
CA GLU A 97 9.77 -1.66 10.52
C GLU A 97 9.12 -1.66 11.91
N GLU A 98 9.65 -0.84 12.83
CA GLU A 98 9.16 -0.70 14.20
C GLU A 98 8.83 0.77 14.50
N PRO A 99 7.78 1.34 13.88
CA PRO A 99 7.38 2.72 14.14
C PRO A 99 6.85 2.84 15.57
N ILE A 100 7.09 4.00 16.18
CA ILE A 100 6.48 4.36 17.47
C ILE A 100 5.06 4.84 17.20
N ARG A 101 4.08 4.32 17.93
CA ARG A 101 2.65 4.64 17.71
C ARG A 101 2.09 5.44 18.86
N PHE A 102 1.45 6.55 18.56
CA PHE A 102 0.67 7.36 19.50
C PHE A 102 -0.79 7.37 19.02
N HIS A 103 -1.70 6.77 19.79
CA HIS A 103 -3.08 6.58 19.33
C HIS A 103 -4.09 6.49 20.49
N SER A 104 -5.38 6.53 20.17
CA SER A 104 -6.45 6.29 21.12
C SER A 104 -6.47 4.85 21.62
N ALA A 105 -6.69 4.63 22.91
CA ALA A 105 -6.93 3.31 23.48
C ALA A 105 -8.37 2.81 23.24
N ALA A 106 -9.25 3.61 22.62
CA ALA A 106 -10.63 3.25 22.37
C ALA A 106 -10.76 2.12 21.33
N ALA A 107 -11.81 1.31 21.45
CA ALA A 107 -12.12 0.25 20.48
C ALA A 107 -12.53 0.81 19.10
N ASN A 108 -13.12 2.01 19.08
CA ASN A 108 -13.48 2.75 17.87
C ASN A 108 -12.89 4.15 17.96
N PRO A 109 -11.60 4.31 17.63
CA PRO A 109 -10.90 5.60 17.73
C PRO A 109 -11.56 6.71 16.92
N ARG A 110 -11.49 7.93 17.41
CA ARG A 110 -11.93 9.14 16.71
C ARG A 110 -10.92 10.27 16.89
N PRO A 111 -10.82 11.20 15.93
CA PRO A 111 -10.07 12.45 16.12
C PRO A 111 -10.52 13.15 17.40
N GLY A 112 -9.57 13.52 18.26
CA GLY A 112 -9.84 14.18 19.54
C GLY A 112 -10.05 13.24 20.72
N ASP A 113 -9.83 11.94 20.60
CA ASP A 113 -9.93 10.98 21.72
C ASP A 113 -8.87 11.20 22.81
N TRP A 114 -7.80 11.93 22.49
CA TRP A 114 -6.79 12.41 23.42
C TRP A 114 -6.28 13.78 22.97
N LEU A 115 -5.72 14.56 23.89
CA LEU A 115 -5.49 15.97 23.64
C LEU A 115 -4.24 16.15 22.77
N GLU A 116 -3.06 15.90 23.34
CA GLU A 116 -1.81 16.36 22.72
C GLU A 116 -0.53 15.75 23.31
N ILE A 117 0.51 15.75 22.47
CA ILE A 117 1.90 15.78 22.94
C ILE A 117 2.26 17.27 23.05
N ARG A 118 2.28 17.81 24.28
CA ARG A 118 2.66 19.20 24.52
C ARG A 118 4.15 19.30 24.80
N SER A 119 4.83 20.25 24.17
CA SER A 119 6.24 20.56 24.46
C SER A 119 6.44 22.05 24.69
N ASP A 120 6.87 22.42 25.89
CA ASP A 120 7.13 23.81 26.24
C ASP A 120 8.59 23.99 26.67
N PHE A 121 9.31 24.89 26.01
CA PHE A 121 10.71 25.23 26.30
C PHE A 121 11.73 24.11 26.06
N SER A 122 11.37 23.03 25.36
CA SER A 122 12.28 21.93 25.08
C SER A 122 13.38 22.34 24.10
N ARG A 123 14.63 22.07 24.44
CA ARG A 123 15.78 22.35 23.56
C ARG A 123 16.04 21.23 22.54
N ASN A 124 15.39 20.08 22.71
CA ASN A 124 15.61 18.89 21.90
C ASN A 124 14.36 18.01 21.95
N LEU A 125 13.48 18.19 20.95
CA LEU A 125 12.35 17.32 20.68
C LEU A 125 12.58 16.61 19.36
N GLN A 126 12.51 15.28 19.36
CA GLN A 126 12.63 14.46 18.16
C GLN A 126 11.47 13.48 18.07
N LEU A 127 10.74 13.58 16.97
CA LEU A 127 9.76 12.59 16.53
C LEU A 127 10.26 12.06 15.18
N ARG A 128 10.71 10.81 15.14
CA ARG A 128 11.18 10.16 13.91
C ARG A 128 10.55 8.79 13.75
N TYR A 129 10.06 8.46 12.55
CA TYR A 129 9.35 7.21 12.29
C TYR A 129 8.21 6.95 13.31
N CYS A 130 7.43 8.00 13.57
CA CYS A 130 6.27 7.93 14.45
C CYS A 130 4.98 7.92 13.62
N GLU A 131 4.01 7.11 14.03
CA GLU A 131 2.61 7.17 13.60
C GLU A 131 1.81 7.86 14.72
N ILE A 132 1.16 8.99 14.40
CA ILE A 132 0.39 9.76 15.38
C ILE A 132 -1.01 10.02 14.85
N ARG A 133 -2.02 9.54 15.60
CA ARG A 133 -3.41 9.60 15.18
C ARG A 133 -4.40 9.73 16.35
N ASP A 134 -5.65 10.05 16.01
CA ASP A 134 -6.80 10.16 16.91
C ASP A 134 -6.71 11.32 17.93
N SER A 135 -5.73 12.22 17.80
CA SER A 135 -5.53 13.34 18.73
C SER A 135 -6.38 14.56 18.40
N ALA A 136 -6.56 15.45 19.37
CA ALA A 136 -7.04 16.80 19.10
C ALA A 136 -5.92 17.61 18.46
N TYR A 137 -4.74 17.66 19.09
CA TYR A 137 -3.57 18.44 18.66
C TYR A 137 -2.32 17.55 18.75
N THR A 138 -1.89 16.94 17.64
CA THR A 138 -0.77 15.97 17.62
C THR A 138 0.45 16.43 18.41
N LEU A 139 1.14 17.46 17.93
CA LEU A 139 2.27 18.09 18.59
C LEU A 139 1.89 19.55 18.84
N HIS A 140 1.74 19.93 20.10
CA HIS A 140 1.50 21.30 20.52
C HIS A 140 2.77 21.84 21.19
N ALA A 141 3.57 22.61 20.45
CA ALA A 141 4.90 22.99 20.92
C ALA A 141 5.14 24.50 20.93
N HIS A 142 5.57 25.04 22.08
CA HIS A 142 6.00 26.43 22.23
C HIS A 142 7.44 26.54 22.73
N PHE A 143 8.17 27.57 22.28
CA PHE A 143 9.55 27.85 22.70
C PHE A 143 10.50 26.65 22.55
N THR A 144 10.18 25.77 21.60
CA THR A 144 10.79 24.45 21.46
C THR A 144 11.68 24.40 20.21
N ARG A 145 12.76 23.62 20.28
CA ARG A 145 13.52 23.18 19.09
C ARG A 145 13.16 21.74 18.75
N GLY A 146 12.38 21.55 17.69
CA GLY A 146 11.81 20.26 17.30
C GLY A 146 12.24 19.78 15.92
N VAL A 147 12.42 18.46 15.79
CA VAL A 147 12.57 17.77 14.51
C VAL A 147 11.48 16.70 14.40
N ILE A 148 10.70 16.77 13.32
CA ILE A 148 9.67 15.81 12.96
C ILE A 148 10.05 15.26 11.59
N GLU A 149 10.42 13.99 11.52
CA GLU A 149 10.98 13.41 10.30
C GLU A 149 10.48 11.98 10.04
N ASP A 150 10.12 11.65 8.81
CA ASP A 150 9.63 10.30 8.45
C ASP A 150 8.41 9.84 9.26
N CYS A 151 7.60 10.79 9.72
CA CYS A 151 6.39 10.50 10.51
C CYS A 151 5.14 10.44 9.62
N THR A 152 4.17 9.67 10.07
CA THR A 152 2.79 9.69 9.54
C THR A 152 1.88 10.33 10.58
N ILE A 153 1.28 11.47 10.25
CA ILE A 153 0.38 12.23 11.13
C ILE A 153 -0.99 12.28 10.47
N HIS A 154 -1.96 11.55 11.02
CA HIS A 154 -3.25 11.40 10.36
C HIS A 154 -4.45 11.18 11.28
N ASP A 155 -5.64 11.45 10.76
CA ASP A 155 -6.91 11.24 11.48
C ASP A 155 -6.94 11.97 12.84
N ASN A 156 -6.42 13.21 12.89
CA ASN A 156 -6.47 14.10 14.04
C ASN A 156 -7.42 15.28 13.78
N ILE A 157 -7.73 16.08 14.80
CA ILE A 157 -8.40 17.36 14.58
C ILE A 157 -7.41 18.31 13.90
N ASP A 158 -6.34 18.69 14.59
CA ASP A 158 -5.18 19.36 14.00
C ASP A 158 -3.93 18.46 14.16
N GLY A 159 -3.04 18.50 13.18
CA GLY A 159 -1.70 17.94 13.27
C GLY A 159 -0.78 18.79 14.16
N CYS A 160 0.28 19.35 13.60
CA CYS A 160 1.25 20.12 14.39
C CYS A 160 0.74 21.54 14.69
N ARG A 161 0.83 22.00 15.94
CA ARG A 161 0.60 23.38 16.39
C ARG A 161 1.86 23.94 17.02
N LEU A 162 2.50 24.89 16.35
CA LEU A 162 3.87 25.32 16.66
C LEU A 162 3.92 26.83 16.95
N GLY A 163 4.59 27.23 18.03
CA GLY A 163 4.67 28.63 18.44
C GLY A 163 6.05 29.02 18.94
N GLN A 164 6.53 30.19 18.52
CA GLN A 164 7.71 30.84 19.12
C GLN A 164 8.96 29.93 19.23
N GLY A 165 9.18 29.03 18.27
CA GLY A 165 10.24 28.02 18.31
C GLY A 165 11.02 27.88 17.01
N THR A 166 11.74 26.76 16.88
CA THR A 166 12.47 26.35 15.66
C THR A 166 12.12 24.91 15.32
N PHE A 167 11.57 24.67 14.14
CA PHE A 167 11.06 23.36 13.75
C PHE A 167 11.50 22.96 12.36
N ALA A 168 11.92 21.70 12.22
CA ALA A 168 12.11 21.05 10.92
C ALA A 168 11.10 19.91 10.77
N ILE A 169 10.26 19.97 9.74
CA ILE A 169 9.29 18.95 9.37
C ILE A 169 9.67 18.40 8.01
N ARG A 170 10.16 17.16 7.97
CA ARG A 170 10.74 16.58 6.76
C ARG A 170 10.21 15.19 6.44
N ASN A 171 10.03 14.89 5.17
CA ASN A 171 9.70 13.54 4.72
C ASN A 171 8.49 12.93 5.45
N CYS A 172 7.51 13.74 5.86
CA CYS A 172 6.33 13.25 6.57
C CYS A 172 5.17 13.04 5.61
N LEU A 173 4.25 12.15 6.00
CA LEU A 173 2.91 12.04 5.41
C LEU A 173 1.93 12.65 6.41
N ILE A 174 1.32 13.77 6.06
CA ILE A 174 0.39 14.52 6.91
C ILE A 174 -0.97 14.57 6.22
N GLU A 175 -1.92 13.77 6.70
CA GLU A 175 -3.18 13.60 5.98
C GLU A 175 -4.42 13.42 6.84
N LYS A 176 -5.60 13.70 6.28
CA LYS A 176 -6.90 13.42 6.92
C LYS A 176 -7.08 14.08 8.29
N ASN A 177 -6.39 15.19 8.52
CA ASN A 177 -6.63 16.00 9.72
C ASN A 177 -7.81 16.94 9.43
N SER A 178 -8.89 16.87 10.24
CA SER A 178 -10.14 17.57 9.93
C SER A 178 -9.98 19.10 9.88
N GLY A 179 -8.97 19.62 10.58
CA GLY A 179 -8.54 21.01 10.59
C GLY A 179 -7.21 21.19 9.85
N LYS A 180 -6.14 21.48 10.58
CA LYS A 180 -4.85 21.92 10.01
C LYS A 180 -3.84 20.78 10.03
N GLY A 181 -3.13 20.52 8.94
CA GLY A 181 -2.00 19.59 8.92
C GLY A 181 -0.81 20.13 9.70
N ILE A 182 -0.34 21.32 9.33
CA ILE A 182 0.68 22.07 10.05
C ILE A 182 0.16 23.48 10.34
N ASN A 183 0.21 23.88 11.59
CA ASN A 183 -0.12 25.22 12.07
C ASN A 183 1.10 25.81 12.78
N PHE A 184 1.52 27.01 12.41
CA PHE A 184 2.57 27.70 13.16
C PHE A 184 2.39 29.21 13.28
N ARG A 185 2.99 29.77 14.33
CA ARG A 185 3.10 31.22 14.57
C ARG A 185 4.49 31.61 15.07
N ASN A 186 4.99 32.75 14.62
CA ASN A 186 6.24 33.39 15.07
C ASN A 186 7.40 32.40 15.28
N SER A 187 7.59 31.46 14.35
CA SER A 187 8.56 30.35 14.46
C SER A 187 9.48 30.31 13.25
N ASP A 188 10.73 29.87 13.45
CA ASP A 188 11.63 29.49 12.36
C ASP A 188 11.26 28.08 11.90
N VAL A 189 10.68 27.95 10.71
CA VAL A 189 10.16 26.67 10.21
C VAL A 189 10.78 26.28 8.88
N GLU A 190 11.27 25.05 8.82
CA GLU A 190 11.59 24.35 7.59
C GLU A 190 10.58 23.23 7.36
N VAL A 191 9.85 23.29 6.26
CA VAL A 191 8.92 22.23 5.82
C VAL A 191 9.36 21.76 4.45
N SER A 192 9.90 20.55 4.36
CA SER A 192 10.46 20.03 3.10
C SER A 192 10.29 18.53 2.89
N GLY A 193 10.11 18.11 1.64
CA GLY A 193 10.01 16.67 1.31
C GLY A 193 8.72 16.01 1.80
N ASN A 194 7.69 16.75 2.21
CA ASN A 194 6.47 16.17 2.79
C ASN A 194 5.40 15.89 1.73
N ILE A 195 4.53 14.93 2.03
CA ILE A 195 3.23 14.78 1.38
C ILE A 195 2.17 15.31 2.36
N ILE A 196 1.44 16.36 1.97
CA ILE A 196 0.43 17.02 2.80
C ILE A 196 -0.90 17.00 2.04
N ARG A 197 -1.84 16.15 2.45
CA ARG A 197 -3.07 15.92 1.66
C ARG A 197 -4.32 15.72 2.49
N ASP A 198 -5.47 15.95 1.90
CA ASP A 198 -6.76 15.58 2.51
C ASP A 198 -6.99 16.20 3.90
N ASN A 199 -6.41 17.37 4.17
CA ASN A 199 -6.65 18.14 5.41
C ASN A 199 -7.65 19.28 5.14
N GLY A 200 -8.16 19.94 6.19
CA GLY A 200 -8.77 21.26 6.04
C GLY A 200 -7.76 22.25 5.45
N SER A 201 -6.85 22.78 6.26
CA SER A 201 -5.71 23.53 5.74
C SER A 201 -4.46 22.64 5.76
N GLY A 202 -3.77 22.47 4.63
CA GLY A 202 -2.52 21.72 4.58
C GLY A 202 -1.46 22.37 5.49
N ILE A 203 -1.18 23.65 5.24
CA ILE A 203 -0.36 24.50 6.10
C ILE A 203 -1.10 25.79 6.43
N PHE A 204 -1.17 26.13 7.71
CA PHE A 204 -1.70 27.37 8.24
C PHE A 204 -0.60 28.18 8.92
N LEU A 205 -0.29 29.34 8.35
CA LEU A 205 0.64 30.32 8.93
C LEU A 205 -0.19 31.38 9.63
N PHE A 206 -0.25 31.35 10.97
CA PHE A 206 -1.10 32.26 11.72
C PHE A 206 -0.57 33.70 11.69
N GLU A 207 0.69 33.90 12.06
CA GLU A 207 1.44 35.17 11.91
C GLU A 207 2.94 34.86 12.03
N THR A 208 3.81 35.66 11.41
CA THR A 208 5.27 35.52 11.61
C THR A 208 6.05 36.78 11.22
N ASP A 209 7.06 37.11 11.99
CA ASP A 209 8.17 38.01 11.64
C ASP A 209 9.49 37.25 11.40
N ARG A 210 9.43 35.90 11.40
CA ARG A 210 10.57 34.99 11.34
C ARG A 210 10.73 34.33 9.97
N PRO A 211 11.91 33.78 9.65
CA PRO A 211 12.13 33.03 8.42
C PRO A 211 11.14 31.87 8.25
N VAL A 212 10.63 31.72 7.03
CA VAL A 212 9.77 30.61 6.62
C VAL A 212 10.37 29.97 5.38
N ARG A 213 10.66 28.67 5.45
CA ARG A 213 11.13 27.88 4.30
C ARG A 213 10.22 26.68 4.09
N ILE A 214 9.33 26.78 3.11
CA ILE A 214 8.42 25.71 2.71
C ILE A 214 8.68 25.40 1.23
N GLN A 215 9.34 24.29 0.96
CA GLN A 215 9.80 23.93 -0.39
C GLN A 215 9.86 22.43 -0.58
N ARG A 216 9.75 21.96 -1.83
CA ARG A 216 9.85 20.54 -2.18
C ARG A 216 8.81 19.64 -1.49
N ASN A 217 7.59 20.13 -1.30
CA ASN A 217 6.46 19.35 -0.78
C ASN A 217 5.43 19.08 -1.88
N ASN A 218 4.66 18.01 -1.71
CA ASN A 218 3.46 17.74 -2.49
C ASN A 218 2.22 18.09 -1.64
N LEU A 219 1.53 19.17 -1.98
CA LEU A 219 0.30 19.63 -1.32
C LEU A 219 -0.89 19.44 -2.27
N TYR A 220 -1.87 18.63 -1.90
CA TYR A 220 -3.03 18.39 -2.76
C TYR A 220 -4.26 17.89 -1.99
N ARG A 221 -5.45 18.15 -2.52
CA ARG A 221 -6.75 17.79 -1.89
C ARG A 221 -6.94 18.28 -0.46
N ASN A 222 -6.20 19.28 -0.03
CA ASN A 222 -6.58 20.07 1.14
C ASN A 222 -7.68 21.06 0.74
N LEU A 223 -8.54 21.48 1.67
CA LEU A 223 -9.49 22.58 1.40
C LEU A 223 -8.71 23.84 0.99
N GLU A 224 -7.65 24.15 1.73
CA GLU A 224 -6.60 25.08 1.30
C GLU A 224 -5.24 24.39 1.45
N ASN A 225 -4.42 24.38 0.39
CA ASN A 225 -3.05 23.86 0.50
C ASN A 225 -2.19 24.75 1.42
N PHE A 226 -2.40 26.06 1.35
CA PHE A 226 -1.73 27.03 2.21
C PHE A 226 -2.68 28.17 2.58
N ARG A 227 -2.69 28.56 3.85
CA ARG A 227 -3.56 29.60 4.39
C ARG A 227 -2.80 30.56 5.30
N LEU A 228 -2.98 31.86 5.09
CA LEU A 228 -2.59 32.90 6.03
C LEU A 228 -3.64 33.09 7.13
N GLY A 229 -3.18 33.43 8.33
CA GLY A 229 -4.05 33.77 9.47
C GLY A 229 -4.81 35.06 9.25
N ASP A 230 -5.99 35.14 9.85
CA ASP A 230 -7.04 36.12 9.51
C ASP A 230 -6.66 37.60 9.73
N PHE A 231 -5.49 37.90 10.32
CA PHE A 231 -4.98 39.27 10.51
C PHE A 231 -3.52 39.45 10.08
N PHE A 232 -2.93 38.46 9.41
CA PHE A 232 -1.52 38.52 9.01
C PHE A 232 -1.35 39.24 7.68
N SER A 233 -0.82 40.46 7.73
CA SER A 233 -0.63 41.33 6.56
C SER A 233 0.71 41.12 5.82
N GLY A 234 1.58 40.25 6.32
CA GLY A 234 2.92 40.03 5.75
C GLY A 234 2.89 39.17 4.49
N ASP A 235 3.69 39.53 3.49
CA ASP A 235 3.77 38.78 2.24
C ASP A 235 4.70 37.55 2.38
N VAL A 236 4.36 36.45 1.72
CA VAL A 236 5.08 35.17 1.79
C VAL A 236 5.38 34.64 0.39
N ALA A 237 6.60 34.18 0.14
CA ALA A 237 7.00 33.57 -1.13
C ALA A 237 7.33 32.09 -0.93
N LEU A 238 6.69 31.22 -1.71
CA LEU A 238 6.79 29.75 -1.60
C LEU A 238 7.20 29.15 -2.96
N ALA A 239 8.36 28.51 -3.03
CA ALA A 239 8.90 27.99 -4.29
C ALA A 239 9.14 26.49 -4.27
N GLY A 240 9.00 25.86 -5.44
CA GLY A 240 9.36 24.46 -5.66
C GLY A 240 8.48 23.44 -4.92
N ASN A 241 7.24 23.79 -4.61
CA ASN A 241 6.22 22.84 -4.11
C ASN A 241 5.27 22.47 -5.25
N TRP A 242 4.79 21.24 -5.28
CA TRP A 242 3.70 20.84 -6.17
C TRP A 242 2.36 21.03 -5.47
N TRP A 243 1.39 21.62 -6.17
CA TRP A 243 0.13 22.10 -5.59
C TRP A 243 -1.09 21.27 -6.02
N GLY A 244 -0.87 20.01 -6.40
CA GLY A 244 -1.92 19.09 -6.83
C GLY A 244 -2.30 19.18 -8.31
N THR A 245 -1.69 20.12 -9.04
CA THR A 245 -2.00 20.39 -10.45
C THR A 245 -0.80 21.04 -11.16
N ALA A 246 -0.72 20.86 -12.47
CA ALA A 246 0.22 21.58 -13.33
C ALA A 246 -0.35 22.93 -13.82
N ASP A 247 -1.65 23.20 -13.63
CA ASP A 247 -2.28 24.48 -13.97
C ASP A 247 -1.98 25.53 -12.89
N PRO A 248 -1.27 26.64 -13.23
CA PRO A 248 -0.96 27.69 -12.27
C PRO A 248 -2.18 28.37 -11.66
N GLN A 249 -3.31 28.49 -12.39
CA GLN A 249 -4.51 29.13 -11.87
C GLN A 249 -5.19 28.25 -10.81
N ALA A 250 -5.37 26.97 -11.11
CA ALA A 250 -5.88 26.01 -10.14
C ALA A 250 -4.94 25.88 -8.93
N ALA A 251 -3.62 25.90 -9.11
CA ALA A 251 -2.66 25.92 -8.01
C ALA A 251 -2.86 27.16 -7.10
N ALA A 252 -2.91 28.36 -7.71
CA ALA A 252 -3.14 29.61 -6.97
C ALA A 252 -4.51 29.64 -6.27
N ALA A 253 -5.52 28.97 -6.82
CA ALA A 253 -6.83 28.87 -6.20
C ALA A 253 -6.83 28.07 -4.90
N THR A 254 -5.82 27.22 -4.64
CA THR A 254 -5.69 26.47 -3.38
C THR A 254 -5.08 27.27 -2.24
N VAL A 255 -4.72 28.53 -2.47
CA VAL A 255 -4.09 29.42 -1.50
C VAL A 255 -5.10 30.43 -0.96
N TYR A 256 -5.09 30.62 0.36
CA TYR A 256 -5.90 31.63 1.05
C TYR A 256 -5.03 32.79 1.52
N ASP A 257 -5.16 33.92 0.84
CA ASP A 257 -4.34 35.13 1.00
C ASP A 257 -5.17 36.41 0.68
N ARG A 258 -4.48 37.55 0.42
CA ARG A 258 -5.07 38.85 0.06
C ARG A 258 -6.14 38.79 -1.03
N LYS A 259 -6.07 37.82 -1.95
CA LYS A 259 -7.07 37.69 -3.03
C LYS A 259 -8.44 37.26 -2.51
N ARG A 260 -8.47 36.52 -1.39
CA ARG A 260 -9.70 36.05 -0.74
C ARG A 260 -10.13 36.98 0.39
N ASP A 261 -9.17 37.60 1.09
CA ASP A 261 -9.43 38.59 2.13
C ASP A 261 -8.46 39.79 2.00
N PRO A 262 -8.95 40.98 1.63
CA PRO A 262 -8.12 42.17 1.43
C PRO A 262 -7.26 42.60 2.63
N GLY A 263 -7.58 42.17 3.85
CA GLY A 263 -6.80 42.47 5.06
C GLY A 263 -5.49 41.70 5.18
N LEU A 264 -5.29 40.66 4.36
CA LEU A 264 -4.17 39.73 4.47
C LEU A 264 -2.95 40.09 3.62
N GLY A 265 -1.84 39.40 3.89
CA GLY A 265 -0.64 39.31 3.06
C GLY A 265 -0.89 38.68 1.69
N VAL A 266 0.02 38.91 0.73
CA VAL A 266 0.03 38.17 -0.54
C VAL A 266 0.90 36.92 -0.40
N VAL A 267 0.41 35.80 -0.92
CA VAL A 267 1.22 34.60 -1.07
C VAL A 267 1.60 34.46 -2.55
N THR A 268 2.91 34.52 -2.81
CA THR A 268 3.46 34.27 -4.15
C THR A 268 3.95 32.83 -4.22
N ILE A 269 3.41 32.05 -5.17
CA ILE A 269 3.83 30.67 -5.40
C ILE A 269 4.61 30.54 -6.71
N ASP A 270 5.72 29.82 -6.67
CA ASP A 270 6.44 29.29 -7.84
C ASP A 270 6.29 27.75 -7.84
N PRO A 271 5.25 27.22 -8.50
CA PRO A 271 4.87 25.82 -8.39
C PRO A 271 5.83 24.90 -9.16
N ALA A 272 6.15 23.75 -8.57
CA ALA A 272 6.76 22.65 -9.31
C ALA A 272 5.79 22.15 -10.39
N ALA A 273 6.31 21.83 -11.58
CA ALA A 273 5.48 21.43 -12.73
C ALA A 273 4.80 20.06 -12.56
N ALA A 274 5.31 19.21 -11.68
CA ALA A 274 4.82 17.85 -11.45
C ALA A 274 5.08 17.43 -10.00
N TRP A 275 4.46 16.30 -9.62
CA TRP A 275 4.72 15.60 -8.37
C TRP A 275 6.22 15.47 -8.10
N ILE A 276 6.63 15.77 -6.88
CA ILE A 276 8.01 15.68 -6.44
C ILE A 276 8.23 14.26 -5.91
N THR A 277 9.04 13.46 -6.61
CA THR A 277 9.32 12.08 -6.21
C THR A 277 10.19 12.02 -4.95
N GLY A 278 10.05 10.94 -4.18
CA GLY A 278 10.82 10.73 -2.95
C GLY A 278 10.36 11.55 -1.75
N THR A 279 9.22 12.26 -1.86
CA THR A 279 8.58 12.90 -0.71
C THR A 279 7.80 11.90 0.14
N GLY A 280 7.60 12.21 1.42
CA GLY A 280 6.92 11.36 2.39
C GLY A 280 7.90 10.45 3.14
N PRO A 281 7.39 9.58 4.03
CA PRO A 281 8.25 8.77 4.89
C PRO A 281 9.20 7.89 4.10
N ARG A 282 10.48 7.96 4.43
CA ARG A 282 11.51 7.16 3.77
C ARG A 282 11.21 5.67 3.87
N ASP A 283 11.58 4.98 2.81
CA ASP A 283 11.52 3.53 2.71
C ASP A 283 12.91 2.94 3.03
N ASP A 284 12.95 1.85 3.78
CA ASP A 284 14.17 1.19 4.29
C ASP A 284 14.71 0.09 3.36
N LEU A 285 14.09 -0.11 2.19
CA LEU A 285 14.47 -1.17 1.27
C LEU A 285 15.92 -0.97 0.81
N ALA A 286 16.82 -1.78 1.37
CA ALA A 286 18.25 -1.72 1.10
C ALA A 286 18.66 -2.37 -0.25
N GLY A 287 17.67 -2.82 -1.03
CA GLY A 287 17.82 -3.52 -2.30
C GLY A 287 17.07 -4.85 -2.33
N LEU A 288 17.10 -5.50 -3.49
CA LEU A 288 16.56 -6.85 -3.69
C LEU A 288 17.73 -7.83 -3.80
N THR A 289 17.75 -8.88 -2.97
CA THR A 289 18.78 -9.92 -3.04
C THR A 289 18.18 -11.26 -3.48
N PRO A 290 18.85 -12.05 -4.32
CA PRO A 290 18.39 -13.38 -4.68
C PRO A 290 18.27 -14.28 -3.44
N ALA A 291 17.13 -14.95 -3.28
CA ALA A 291 16.92 -15.94 -2.24
C ALA A 291 17.03 -17.36 -2.82
N TRP A 292 16.26 -17.65 -3.87
CA TRP A 292 16.34 -18.90 -4.63
C TRP A 292 15.80 -18.69 -6.05
N SER A 293 16.12 -19.63 -6.94
CA SER A 293 15.51 -19.74 -8.26
C SER A 293 15.24 -21.19 -8.61
N PHE A 294 14.26 -21.42 -9.49
CA PHE A 294 13.90 -22.75 -9.96
C PHE A 294 13.77 -22.75 -11.48
N ALA A 295 14.57 -23.58 -12.14
CA ALA A 295 14.59 -23.70 -13.59
C ALA A 295 13.42 -24.55 -14.08
N THR A 296 12.76 -24.06 -15.11
CA THR A 296 11.65 -24.72 -15.80
C THR A 296 12.04 -24.98 -17.25
N ASN A 297 11.29 -25.83 -17.95
CA ASN A 297 11.56 -26.13 -19.36
C ASN A 297 10.71 -25.25 -20.32
N GLY A 298 10.10 -24.18 -19.81
CA GLY A 298 9.26 -23.27 -20.57
C GLY A 298 9.18 -21.89 -19.90
N PHE A 299 8.44 -20.96 -20.51
CA PHE A 299 8.22 -19.65 -19.91
C PHE A 299 7.34 -19.71 -18.66
N VAL A 300 7.58 -18.79 -17.73
CA VAL A 300 6.73 -18.59 -16.55
C VAL A 300 6.05 -17.23 -16.65
N ASP A 301 5.00 -17.15 -17.49
CA ASP A 301 4.22 -15.92 -17.69
C ASP A 301 3.10 -15.74 -16.64
N ALA A 302 2.66 -16.83 -16.00
CA ALA A 302 1.63 -16.79 -14.97
C ALA A 302 2.18 -16.13 -13.69
N GLY A 303 1.34 -15.33 -13.02
CA GLY A 303 1.66 -14.86 -11.68
C GLY A 303 1.67 -16.03 -10.69
N PRO A 304 2.57 -16.06 -9.70
CA PRO A 304 2.47 -17.02 -8.59
C PRO A 304 1.21 -16.77 -7.75
N ALA A 305 0.66 -17.83 -7.15
CA ALA A 305 -0.48 -17.74 -6.23
C ALA A 305 -0.21 -18.49 -4.92
N VAL A 306 -1.05 -18.30 -3.92
CA VAL A 306 -0.92 -18.97 -2.61
C VAL A 306 -2.02 -20.01 -2.43
N ALA A 307 -1.67 -21.17 -1.86
CA ALA A 307 -2.62 -22.15 -1.34
C ALA A 307 -2.12 -22.66 0.03
N GLY A 308 -2.70 -22.13 1.11
CA GLY A 308 -2.18 -22.38 2.47
C GLY A 308 -0.78 -21.78 2.61
N ASP A 309 0.19 -22.61 3.01
CA ASP A 309 1.60 -22.21 3.14
C ASP A 309 2.42 -22.38 1.86
N LEU A 310 1.79 -22.88 0.79
CA LEU A 310 2.44 -23.17 -0.49
C LEU A 310 2.30 -22.03 -1.49
N VAL A 311 3.32 -21.89 -2.32
CA VAL A 311 3.34 -20.99 -3.47
C VAL A 311 3.20 -21.80 -4.75
N LEU A 312 2.20 -21.48 -5.55
CA LEU A 312 1.86 -22.15 -6.79
C LEU A 312 2.44 -21.39 -7.97
N THR A 313 3.08 -22.09 -8.90
CA THR A 313 3.53 -21.51 -10.18
C THR A 313 3.15 -22.40 -11.35
N ALA A 314 2.62 -21.77 -12.40
CA ALA A 314 2.34 -22.41 -13.67
C ALA A 314 3.40 -22.06 -14.72
N SER A 315 3.73 -23.03 -15.57
CA SER A 315 4.79 -22.91 -16.57
C SER A 315 4.37 -23.47 -17.93
N TRP A 316 4.99 -22.95 -18.99
CA TRP A 316 4.74 -23.42 -20.36
C TRP A 316 5.34 -24.79 -20.67
N ASP A 317 6.10 -25.39 -19.75
CA ASP A 317 6.43 -26.81 -19.83
C ASP A 317 5.24 -27.74 -19.51
N GLY A 318 4.07 -27.15 -19.24
CA GLY A 318 2.83 -27.87 -18.97
C GLY A 318 2.73 -28.42 -17.55
N SER A 319 3.46 -27.80 -16.61
CA SER A 319 3.48 -28.20 -15.21
C SER A 319 2.91 -27.11 -14.30
N LEU A 320 2.16 -27.55 -13.29
CA LEU A 320 1.86 -26.77 -12.10
C LEU A 320 2.72 -27.29 -10.94
N ARG A 321 3.39 -26.39 -10.24
CA ARG A 321 4.28 -26.72 -9.11
C ARG A 321 3.83 -26.00 -7.86
N ALA A 322 3.95 -26.67 -6.72
CA ALA A 322 3.80 -26.06 -5.42
C ALA A 322 5.13 -26.08 -4.68
N PHE A 323 5.56 -24.91 -4.24
CA PHE A 323 6.77 -24.69 -3.46
C PHE A 323 6.40 -24.39 -2.03
N ASP A 324 7.24 -24.81 -1.08
CA ASP A 324 7.26 -24.09 0.19
C ASP A 324 7.95 -22.72 0.04
N GLN A 325 7.99 -21.97 1.14
CA GLN A 325 8.59 -20.64 1.10
C GLN A 325 10.10 -20.71 0.79
N GLN A 326 10.79 -21.79 1.15
CA GLN A 326 12.22 -22.01 0.94
C GLN A 326 12.58 -22.34 -0.51
N GLY A 327 11.58 -22.59 -1.36
CA GLY A 327 11.79 -22.93 -2.78
C GLY A 327 11.87 -24.43 -3.02
N GLU A 328 11.53 -25.26 -2.03
CA GLU A 328 11.47 -26.72 -2.21
C GLU A 328 10.13 -27.11 -2.81
N VAL A 329 10.17 -27.91 -3.89
CA VAL A 329 8.97 -28.44 -4.54
C VAL A 329 8.32 -29.47 -3.62
N ARG A 330 7.08 -29.20 -3.19
CA ARG A 330 6.28 -30.12 -2.38
C ARG A 330 5.51 -31.11 -3.23
N TRP A 331 5.02 -30.66 -4.38
CA TRP A 331 4.45 -31.51 -5.41
C TRP A 331 4.52 -30.81 -6.77
N GLU A 332 4.48 -31.61 -7.82
CA GLU A 332 4.44 -31.18 -9.22
C GLU A 332 3.43 -32.04 -9.97
N VAL A 333 2.62 -31.39 -10.82
CA VAL A 333 1.67 -32.05 -11.70
C VAL A 333 1.91 -31.60 -13.13
N ALA A 334 2.31 -32.54 -13.98
CA ALA A 334 2.38 -32.34 -15.42
C ALA A 334 1.02 -32.66 -16.05
N VAL A 335 0.40 -31.67 -16.69
CA VAL A 335 -0.89 -31.84 -17.40
C VAL A 335 -0.72 -32.02 -18.92
N GLY A 336 0.51 -31.91 -19.43
CA GLY A 336 0.84 -32.21 -20.83
C GLY A 336 0.47 -31.13 -21.85
N ASP A 337 -0.12 -30.02 -21.40
CA ASP A 337 -0.44 -28.83 -22.18
C ASP A 337 0.07 -27.61 -21.44
N VAL A 338 0.42 -26.53 -22.16
CA VAL A 338 0.90 -25.27 -21.59
C VAL A 338 -0.08 -24.75 -20.54
N VAL A 339 0.48 -24.32 -19.40
CA VAL A 339 -0.24 -23.63 -18.34
C VAL A 339 0.33 -22.22 -18.21
N ASP A 340 -0.44 -21.22 -18.63
CA ASP A 340 -0.05 -19.80 -18.62
C ASP A 340 -1.01 -18.91 -17.80
N ALA A 341 -2.14 -19.45 -17.36
CA ALA A 341 -3.06 -18.78 -16.45
C ALA A 341 -2.51 -18.80 -15.01
N THR A 342 -2.66 -17.69 -14.30
CA THR A 342 -2.44 -17.63 -12.85
C THR A 342 -3.36 -18.64 -12.14
N PRO A 343 -2.80 -19.62 -11.39
CA PRO A 343 -3.60 -20.56 -10.61
C PRO A 343 -4.28 -19.86 -9.44
N ALA A 344 -5.28 -20.52 -8.83
CA ALA A 344 -5.97 -20.01 -7.65
C ALA A 344 -6.08 -21.10 -6.57
N GLY A 345 -5.71 -20.77 -5.33
CA GLY A 345 -5.92 -21.63 -4.16
C GLY A 345 -7.16 -21.20 -3.37
N ALA A 346 -8.07 -22.13 -3.07
CA ALA A 346 -9.20 -21.89 -2.17
C ALA A 346 -9.77 -23.19 -1.59
N GLY A 347 -10.19 -23.17 -0.33
CA GLY A 347 -10.89 -24.30 0.30
C GLY A 347 -10.11 -25.62 0.31
N GLY A 348 -8.78 -25.57 0.41
CA GLY A 348 -7.92 -26.76 0.36
C GLY A 348 -7.72 -27.34 -1.06
N GLN A 349 -8.19 -26.64 -2.09
CA GLN A 349 -8.03 -27.03 -3.49
C GLN A 349 -7.25 -25.95 -4.27
N VAL A 350 -6.73 -26.35 -5.43
CA VAL A 350 -6.02 -25.52 -6.39
C VAL A 350 -6.69 -25.63 -7.75
N TYR A 351 -7.05 -24.50 -8.35
CA TYR A 351 -7.73 -24.41 -9.62
C TYR A 351 -6.83 -23.74 -10.67
N PHE A 352 -6.79 -24.30 -11.88
CA PHE A 352 -6.09 -23.69 -13.00
C PHE A 352 -6.65 -24.18 -14.34
N GLN A 353 -6.32 -23.48 -15.42
CA GLN A 353 -6.69 -23.85 -16.79
C GLN A 353 -5.46 -23.94 -17.70
N SER A 354 -5.58 -24.79 -18.72
CA SER A 354 -4.52 -25.10 -19.70
C SER A 354 -4.98 -24.81 -21.12
N TRP A 355 -4.03 -24.71 -22.05
CA TRP A 355 -4.30 -24.48 -23.48
C TRP A 355 -5.16 -25.58 -24.11
N GLY A 356 -5.14 -26.79 -23.55
CA GLY A 356 -5.99 -27.93 -23.96
C GLY A 356 -7.48 -27.76 -23.69
N ARG A 357 -7.93 -26.55 -23.27
CA ARG A 357 -9.32 -26.24 -22.92
C ARG A 357 -9.84 -27.09 -21.76
N GLN A 358 -8.94 -27.41 -20.84
CA GLN A 358 -9.20 -28.14 -19.61
C GLN A 358 -8.99 -27.23 -18.41
N VAL A 359 -9.93 -27.32 -17.47
CA VAL A 359 -9.88 -26.75 -16.13
C VAL A 359 -9.66 -27.90 -15.16
N TYR A 360 -8.76 -27.72 -14.22
CA TYR A 360 -8.40 -28.72 -13.22
C TYR A 360 -8.68 -28.17 -11.82
N ALA A 361 -9.13 -29.04 -10.93
CA ALA A 361 -9.01 -28.85 -9.50
C ALA A 361 -8.14 -29.95 -8.91
N LEU A 362 -7.14 -29.55 -8.12
CA LEU A 362 -6.25 -30.43 -7.40
C LEU A 362 -6.39 -30.23 -5.90
N SER A 363 -6.10 -31.26 -5.11
CA SER A 363 -5.86 -31.14 -3.68
C SER A 363 -4.62 -30.25 -3.45
N ALA A 364 -4.75 -29.23 -2.60
CA ALA A 364 -3.65 -28.33 -2.31
C ALA A 364 -2.50 -29.02 -1.54
N GLY A 365 -2.79 -30.09 -0.80
CA GLY A 365 -1.82 -30.78 0.05
C GLY A 365 -0.80 -31.62 -0.73
N ASP A 366 -1.25 -32.27 -1.80
CA ASP A 366 -0.47 -33.30 -2.52
C ASP A 366 -0.57 -33.21 -4.06
N GLY A 367 -1.37 -32.27 -4.60
CA GLY A 367 -1.57 -32.12 -6.03
C GLY A 367 -2.46 -33.18 -6.66
N ALA A 368 -3.14 -34.03 -5.88
CA ALA A 368 -4.00 -35.08 -6.44
C ALA A 368 -5.21 -34.46 -7.18
N LEU A 369 -5.53 -34.99 -8.38
CA LEU A 369 -6.68 -34.54 -9.16
C LEU A 369 -7.99 -34.80 -8.41
N VAL A 370 -8.76 -33.74 -8.17
CA VAL A 370 -10.12 -33.81 -7.60
C VAL A 370 -11.15 -33.92 -8.73
N TRP A 371 -11.13 -32.97 -9.66
CA TRP A 371 -12.02 -32.96 -10.82
C TRP A 371 -11.39 -32.25 -12.02
N ARG A 372 -11.97 -32.49 -13.20
CA ARG A 372 -11.61 -31.80 -14.44
C ARG A 372 -12.86 -31.41 -15.24
N PHE A 373 -12.79 -30.29 -15.94
CA PHE A 373 -13.85 -29.79 -16.81
C PHE A 373 -13.26 -29.35 -18.16
N GLY A 374 -13.86 -29.79 -19.26
CA GLY A 374 -13.45 -29.42 -20.61
C GLY A 374 -14.48 -28.55 -21.33
N TYR A 375 -14.03 -27.59 -22.14
CA TYR A 375 -14.94 -26.71 -22.90
C TYR A 375 -14.67 -26.70 -24.43
N PRO A 376 -15.67 -26.34 -25.26
CA PRO A 376 -15.57 -26.36 -26.72
C PRO A 376 -14.53 -25.35 -27.27
N PRO A 377 -13.97 -25.61 -28.48
CA PRO A 377 -12.97 -24.74 -29.11
C PRO A 377 -13.57 -23.43 -29.64
N SER A 378 -12.72 -22.47 -30.01
CA SER A 378 -13.11 -21.19 -30.59
C SER A 378 -12.21 -20.81 -31.78
N PRO A 379 -12.73 -20.10 -32.80
CA PRO A 379 -11.89 -19.50 -33.85
C PRO A 379 -10.88 -18.46 -33.34
N ALA A 380 -11.03 -17.99 -32.10
CA ALA A 380 -10.17 -16.98 -31.47
C ALA A 380 -9.09 -17.58 -30.55
N ASP A 381 -8.82 -18.89 -30.63
CA ASP A 381 -7.83 -19.60 -29.81
C ASP A 381 -6.37 -19.22 -30.19
N ASP A 382 -5.81 -18.19 -29.54
CA ASP A 382 -4.43 -17.68 -29.65
C ASP A 382 -3.55 -17.92 -28.41
N HIS A 383 -3.99 -18.82 -27.53
CA HIS A 383 -3.25 -19.39 -26.40
C HIS A 383 -2.77 -18.47 -25.22
N ARG A 384 -3.16 -17.21 -25.03
CA ARG A 384 -3.17 -16.49 -23.72
C ARG A 384 -4.43 -16.57 -22.82
N GLN A 385 -4.38 -17.28 -21.69
CA GLN A 385 -5.54 -17.51 -20.81
C GLN A 385 -5.67 -16.48 -19.67
N GLY A 386 -6.90 -16.20 -19.22
CA GLY A 386 -7.14 -15.46 -17.98
C GLY A 386 -6.95 -16.32 -16.73
N GLY A 387 -6.77 -15.71 -15.56
CA GLY A 387 -6.77 -16.45 -14.30
C GLY A 387 -8.16 -16.95 -13.93
N ILE A 388 -8.23 -17.88 -12.97
CA ILE A 388 -9.47 -18.39 -12.39
C ILE A 388 -9.84 -17.62 -11.12
N LEU A 389 -11.14 -17.41 -10.89
CA LEU A 389 -11.65 -16.80 -9.65
C LEU A 389 -12.54 -17.78 -8.87
N PRO A 390 -12.06 -18.35 -7.74
CA PRO A 390 -12.92 -19.00 -6.75
C PRO A 390 -13.78 -17.96 -6.03
N LEU A 391 -15.08 -18.24 -5.89
CA LEU A 391 -16.07 -17.34 -5.29
C LEU A 391 -17.15 -18.15 -4.55
N GLY A 392 -16.97 -18.34 -3.24
CA GLY A 392 -17.84 -19.22 -2.45
C GLY A 392 -17.78 -20.65 -2.97
N ASP A 393 -18.93 -21.22 -3.32
CA ASP A 393 -19.05 -22.56 -3.90
C ASP A 393 -18.83 -22.60 -5.42
N LEU A 394 -18.52 -21.46 -6.05
CA LEU A 394 -18.28 -21.34 -7.49
C LEU A 394 -16.80 -21.20 -7.81
N VAL A 395 -16.41 -21.70 -8.97
CA VAL A 395 -15.16 -21.43 -9.65
C VAL A 395 -15.49 -20.81 -11.00
N LEU A 396 -15.12 -19.54 -11.17
CA LEU A 396 -15.37 -18.77 -12.38
C LEU A 396 -14.19 -18.90 -13.34
N VAL A 397 -14.50 -19.38 -14.55
CA VAL A 397 -13.51 -19.70 -15.59
C VAL A 397 -13.77 -18.81 -16.81
N PRO A 398 -12.94 -17.78 -17.04
CA PRO A 398 -13.01 -16.99 -18.26
C PRO A 398 -12.47 -17.83 -19.43
N ALA A 399 -13.36 -18.30 -20.28
CA ALA A 399 -12.97 -19.06 -21.45
C ALA A 399 -12.85 -18.20 -22.70
N TRP A 400 -11.84 -18.58 -23.46
CA TRP A 400 -11.51 -18.18 -24.82
C TRP A 400 -12.64 -18.04 -25.80
N ASN A 401 -13.58 -18.98 -25.72
CA ASN A 401 -14.76 -19.03 -26.56
C ASN A 401 -15.80 -17.97 -26.19
N GLY A 402 -15.44 -17.03 -25.32
CA GLY A 402 -16.26 -15.88 -24.94
C GLY A 402 -17.20 -16.20 -23.79
N ASN A 403 -17.23 -17.44 -23.30
CA ASN A 403 -18.06 -17.83 -22.17
C ASN A 403 -17.32 -17.70 -20.85
N LEU A 404 -17.98 -17.08 -19.89
CA LEU A 404 -17.66 -17.24 -18.48
C LEU A 404 -18.41 -18.46 -17.98
N TYR A 405 -17.69 -19.49 -17.54
CA TYR A 405 -18.28 -20.67 -16.90
C TYR A 405 -18.23 -20.52 -15.39
N ALA A 406 -19.30 -20.90 -14.71
CA ALA A 406 -19.28 -21.11 -13.27
C ALA A 406 -19.44 -22.59 -12.98
N LEU A 407 -18.42 -23.16 -12.36
CA LEU A 407 -18.36 -24.55 -11.96
C LEU A 407 -18.55 -24.64 -10.45
N ASN A 408 -19.16 -25.72 -9.95
CA ASN A 408 -19.15 -26.01 -8.53
C ASN A 408 -17.71 -26.32 -8.08
N ALA A 409 -17.25 -25.66 -7.02
CA ALA A 409 -15.88 -25.75 -6.53
C ALA A 409 -15.50 -27.16 -6.02
N GLY A 410 -16.47 -27.92 -5.51
CA GLY A 410 -16.24 -29.25 -4.94
C GLY A 410 -16.16 -30.38 -5.97
N ASN A 411 -16.91 -30.29 -7.07
CA ASN A 411 -17.05 -31.40 -8.02
C ASN A 411 -16.87 -31.02 -9.50
N GLY A 412 -16.72 -29.74 -9.84
CA GLY A 412 -16.52 -29.27 -11.21
C GLY A 412 -17.79 -29.26 -12.08
N GLU A 413 -18.97 -29.54 -11.52
CA GLU A 413 -20.23 -29.51 -12.28
C GLU A 413 -20.55 -28.09 -12.74
N LEU A 414 -20.85 -27.95 -14.03
CA LEU A 414 -21.29 -26.68 -14.61
C LEU A 414 -22.61 -26.22 -13.97
N GLN A 415 -22.57 -25.09 -13.28
CA GLN A 415 -23.76 -24.45 -12.70
C GLN A 415 -24.44 -23.54 -13.72
N TRP A 416 -23.65 -22.69 -14.38
CA TRP A 416 -24.12 -21.80 -15.44
C TRP A 416 -22.99 -21.36 -16.36
N SER A 417 -23.34 -20.86 -17.54
CA SER A 417 -22.40 -20.21 -18.47
C SER A 417 -23.01 -18.96 -19.07
N PHE A 418 -22.20 -17.92 -19.27
CA PHE A 418 -22.63 -16.65 -19.86
C PHE A 418 -21.67 -16.20 -20.97
N PHE A 419 -22.19 -15.88 -22.16
CA PHE A 419 -21.37 -15.37 -23.27
C PHE A 419 -21.10 -13.86 -23.11
N ALA A 420 -19.92 -13.54 -22.56
CA ALA A 420 -19.43 -12.17 -22.32
C ALA A 420 -18.64 -11.56 -23.51
N GLY A 421 -18.47 -12.31 -24.60
CA GLY A 421 -17.81 -11.85 -25.83
C GLY A 421 -16.36 -12.32 -25.95
N LEU A 422 -15.87 -12.39 -27.19
CA LEU A 422 -14.60 -13.02 -27.55
C LEU A 422 -13.41 -12.04 -27.56
N PRO A 423 -12.20 -12.51 -27.21
CA PRO A 423 -11.89 -13.57 -26.24
C PRO A 423 -12.04 -13.08 -24.79
N LEU A 424 -12.18 -13.99 -23.81
CA LEU A 424 -12.02 -13.66 -22.38
C LEU A 424 -10.58 -13.96 -21.95
N ARG A 425 -9.81 -12.89 -21.67
CA ARG A 425 -8.42 -12.98 -21.19
C ARG A 425 -8.21 -12.45 -19.79
N ALA A 426 -9.15 -11.67 -19.29
CA ALA A 426 -9.07 -11.13 -17.95
C ALA A 426 -9.61 -12.14 -16.94
N THR A 427 -8.89 -12.32 -15.83
CA THR A 427 -9.44 -12.93 -14.62
C THR A 427 -10.73 -12.17 -14.23
N PRO A 428 -11.85 -12.84 -13.95
CA PRO A 428 -13.06 -12.18 -13.47
C PRO A 428 -12.75 -11.45 -12.16
N ALA A 429 -13.44 -10.34 -11.89
CA ALA A 429 -13.41 -9.67 -10.59
C ALA A 429 -14.76 -9.82 -9.88
N SER A 430 -14.76 -9.75 -8.55
CA SER A 430 -16.01 -9.78 -7.77
C SER A 430 -15.90 -8.89 -6.53
N ASP A 431 -17.02 -8.26 -6.18
CA ASP A 431 -17.21 -7.56 -4.90
C ASP A 431 -17.91 -8.44 -3.85
N GLY A 432 -18.04 -9.75 -4.10
CA GLY A 432 -18.74 -10.71 -3.26
C GLY A 432 -20.24 -10.83 -3.55
N SER A 433 -20.83 -9.88 -4.28
CA SER A 433 -22.26 -9.90 -4.67
C SER A 433 -22.48 -9.88 -6.17
N ARG A 434 -21.51 -9.35 -6.93
CA ARG A 434 -21.54 -9.22 -8.38
C ARG A 434 -20.25 -9.76 -8.99
N ILE A 435 -20.34 -10.14 -10.25
CA ILE A 435 -19.24 -10.63 -11.07
C ILE A 435 -19.02 -9.63 -12.20
N PHE A 436 -17.77 -9.23 -12.41
CA PHE A 436 -17.37 -8.29 -13.45
C PHE A 436 -16.44 -8.99 -14.43
N GLN A 437 -16.87 -9.08 -15.69
CA GLN A 437 -16.11 -9.74 -16.75
C GLN A 437 -15.86 -8.77 -17.90
N THR A 438 -14.58 -8.59 -18.22
CA THR A 438 -14.13 -7.86 -19.42
C THR A 438 -13.83 -8.82 -20.57
N SER A 439 -14.02 -8.36 -21.80
CA SER A 439 -13.71 -9.15 -23.00
C SER A 439 -12.95 -8.35 -24.07
N GLY A 440 -12.24 -9.08 -24.93
CA GLY A 440 -11.53 -8.53 -26.06
C GLY A 440 -12.43 -7.90 -27.14
N SER A 441 -13.75 -8.06 -27.04
CA SER A 441 -14.71 -7.33 -27.86
C SER A 441 -14.98 -5.90 -27.36
N GLY A 442 -14.31 -5.47 -26.28
CA GLY A 442 -14.48 -4.15 -25.66
C GLY A 442 -15.64 -4.08 -24.67
N ARG A 443 -16.20 -5.23 -24.30
CA ARG A 443 -17.40 -5.32 -23.46
C ARG A 443 -17.06 -5.60 -22.00
N LEU A 444 -17.64 -4.82 -21.10
CA LEU A 444 -17.75 -5.10 -19.67
C LEU A 444 -19.16 -5.64 -19.39
N SER A 445 -19.25 -6.87 -18.91
CA SER A 445 -20.50 -7.50 -18.46
C SER A 445 -20.49 -7.63 -16.94
N VAL A 446 -21.58 -7.24 -16.28
CA VAL A 446 -21.74 -7.36 -14.84
C VAL A 446 -22.92 -8.26 -14.52
N LEU A 447 -22.66 -9.33 -13.79
CA LEU A 447 -23.60 -10.39 -13.47
C LEU A 447 -23.87 -10.46 -11.97
N ASP A 448 -25.00 -11.04 -11.58
CA ASP A 448 -25.16 -11.57 -10.22
C ASP A 448 -24.43 -12.93 -10.08
N LEU A 449 -24.44 -13.51 -8.87
CA LEU A 449 -23.79 -14.80 -8.61
C LEU A 449 -24.49 -15.99 -9.30
N ALA A 450 -25.72 -15.82 -9.75
CA ALA A 450 -26.47 -16.83 -10.51
C ALA A 450 -26.19 -16.74 -12.03
N GLY A 451 -25.35 -15.80 -12.46
CA GLY A 451 -25.00 -15.62 -13.87
C GLY A 451 -25.98 -14.75 -14.65
N ASN A 452 -26.95 -14.10 -14.00
CA ASN A 452 -27.87 -13.19 -14.67
C ASN A 452 -27.19 -11.86 -14.95
N LEU A 453 -27.36 -11.34 -16.17
CA LEU A 453 -26.85 -10.02 -16.55
C LEU A 453 -27.59 -8.91 -15.79
N LEU A 454 -26.84 -8.12 -15.02
CA LEU A 454 -27.33 -6.93 -14.35
C LEU A 454 -27.24 -5.71 -15.27
N TRP A 455 -26.06 -5.48 -15.86
CA TRP A 455 -25.83 -4.43 -16.84
C TRP A 455 -24.57 -4.70 -17.67
N GLN A 456 -24.42 -3.96 -18.77
CA GLN A 456 -23.29 -4.09 -19.68
C GLN A 456 -22.86 -2.73 -20.23
N GLN A 457 -21.56 -2.57 -20.48
CA GLN A 457 -20.99 -1.40 -21.16
C GLN A 457 -20.08 -1.82 -22.32
N GLN A 458 -20.02 -0.98 -23.36
CA GLN A 458 -19.20 -1.18 -24.56
C GLN A 458 -18.20 -0.03 -24.70
N LEU A 459 -16.91 -0.38 -24.77
CA LEU A 459 -15.82 0.54 -25.02
C LEU A 459 -15.32 0.41 -26.47
N PRO A 460 -14.62 1.44 -26.99
CA PRO A 460 -14.19 1.48 -28.39
C PRO A 460 -13.04 0.50 -28.71
N ALA A 461 -12.25 0.10 -27.71
CA ALA A 461 -11.15 -0.85 -27.88
C ALA A 461 -11.31 -2.09 -26.97
N PRO A 462 -10.58 -3.19 -27.27
CA PRO A 462 -10.61 -4.41 -26.46
C PRO A 462 -10.33 -4.18 -24.97
N LEU A 463 -11.05 -4.87 -24.09
CA LEU A 463 -10.77 -4.92 -22.66
C LEU A 463 -10.02 -6.22 -22.35
N LEU A 464 -8.69 -6.14 -22.21
CA LEU A 464 -7.84 -7.32 -22.04
C LEU A 464 -7.42 -7.58 -20.59
N ALA A 465 -7.64 -6.62 -19.70
CA ALA A 465 -7.27 -6.69 -18.29
C ALA A 465 -8.51 -6.72 -17.38
N ALA A 466 -8.32 -7.20 -16.16
CA ALA A 466 -9.36 -7.20 -15.14
C ALA A 466 -9.76 -5.76 -14.74
N PRO A 467 -11.02 -5.52 -14.36
CA PRO A 467 -11.42 -4.24 -13.80
C PRO A 467 -10.81 -4.03 -12.40
N ALA A 468 -10.48 -2.78 -12.07
CA ALA A 468 -10.25 -2.38 -10.68
C ALA A 468 -11.60 -2.12 -10.00
N LEU A 469 -11.86 -2.70 -8.84
CA LEU A 469 -13.07 -2.44 -8.08
C LEU A 469 -12.80 -1.34 -7.04
N THR A 470 -13.56 -0.24 -7.12
CA THR A 470 -13.57 0.83 -6.11
C THR A 470 -14.88 0.77 -5.32
N PRO A 471 -14.98 1.45 -4.16
CA PRO A 471 -16.22 1.53 -3.39
C PRO A 471 -17.42 2.04 -4.19
N GLU A 472 -17.19 2.87 -5.20
CA GLU A 472 -18.23 3.49 -6.01
C GLU A 472 -18.59 2.70 -7.28
N GLY A 473 -17.74 1.77 -7.73
CA GLY A 473 -17.96 0.95 -8.91
C GLY A 473 -16.68 0.48 -9.62
N PRO A 474 -16.80 -0.23 -10.75
CA PRO A 474 -15.63 -0.74 -11.47
C PRO A 474 -14.97 0.35 -12.31
N VAL A 475 -13.65 0.25 -12.44
CA VAL A 475 -12.83 1.02 -13.38
C VAL A 475 -12.20 0.05 -14.37
N VAL A 476 -12.40 0.28 -15.65
CA VAL A 476 -11.86 -0.54 -16.74
C VAL A 476 -10.87 0.24 -17.59
N LEU A 477 -9.91 -0.48 -18.14
CA LEU A 477 -8.89 0.05 -19.03
C LEU A 477 -8.98 -0.67 -20.36
N ASP A 478 -9.21 0.07 -21.44
CA ASP A 478 -9.16 -0.50 -22.78
C ASP A 478 -7.73 -0.51 -23.35
N LYS A 479 -7.55 -1.30 -24.42
CA LYS A 479 -6.25 -1.49 -25.07
C LYS A 479 -5.63 -0.20 -25.61
N ALA A 480 -6.45 0.79 -25.97
CA ALA A 480 -5.98 2.06 -26.51
C ALA A 480 -5.48 3.01 -25.41
N GLY A 481 -5.76 2.71 -24.13
CA GLY A 481 -5.39 3.55 -22.99
C GLY A 481 -6.54 4.42 -22.48
N LEU A 482 -7.79 4.14 -22.86
CA LEU A 482 -8.95 4.79 -22.28
C LEU A 482 -9.33 4.09 -20.97
N LEU A 483 -9.14 4.80 -19.86
CA LEU A 483 -9.56 4.41 -18.53
C LEU A 483 -10.96 4.98 -18.25
N VAL A 484 -11.92 4.16 -17.84
CA VAL A 484 -13.30 4.59 -17.58
C VAL A 484 -13.76 4.08 -16.23
N ALA A 485 -14.24 4.97 -15.37
CA ALA A 485 -14.89 4.63 -14.12
C ALA A 485 -16.40 4.64 -14.27
N PHE A 486 -17.02 3.54 -13.84
CA PHE A 486 -18.45 3.41 -13.76
C PHE A 486 -18.93 3.51 -12.30
N ALA A 487 -20.20 3.84 -12.11
CA ALA A 487 -20.91 3.68 -10.85
C ALA A 487 -21.44 2.25 -10.73
N ALA A 488 -21.98 1.90 -9.57
CA ALA A 488 -22.54 0.57 -9.30
C ALA A 488 -23.67 0.17 -10.27
N ASP A 489 -24.42 1.14 -10.81
CA ASP A 489 -25.51 0.93 -11.77
C ASP A 489 -25.03 0.87 -13.24
N GLY A 490 -23.72 0.99 -13.48
CA GLY A 490 -23.12 0.99 -14.80
C GLY A 490 -23.11 2.36 -15.48
N SER A 491 -23.60 3.44 -14.86
CA SER A 491 -23.46 4.79 -15.40
C SER A 491 -22.00 5.26 -15.35
N LYS A 492 -21.56 6.00 -16.38
CA LYS A 492 -20.18 6.50 -16.45
C LYS A 492 -19.99 7.68 -15.50
N ARG A 493 -19.01 7.61 -14.60
CA ARG A 493 -18.64 8.71 -13.69
C ARG A 493 -17.60 9.63 -14.31
N TRP A 494 -16.51 9.07 -14.82
CA TRP A 494 -15.45 9.80 -15.50
C TRP A 494 -14.71 8.91 -16.50
N GLN A 495 -13.96 9.53 -17.40
CA GLN A 495 -13.03 8.84 -18.29
C GLN A 495 -11.74 9.62 -18.44
N ARG A 496 -10.63 8.92 -18.70
CA ARG A 496 -9.29 9.48 -18.88
C ARG A 496 -8.57 8.74 -20.00
N ASP A 497 -8.13 9.49 -21.00
CA ASP A 497 -7.18 8.99 -22.00
C ASP A 497 -5.75 9.13 -21.43
N LEU A 498 -5.03 8.02 -21.36
CA LEU A 498 -3.63 7.97 -20.90
C LEU A 498 -2.63 8.30 -22.01
N GLY A 499 -3.05 8.33 -23.26
CA GLY A 499 -2.20 8.62 -24.42
C GLY A 499 -1.20 7.50 -24.74
N ALA A 500 -1.39 6.30 -24.19
CA ALA A 500 -0.51 5.15 -24.37
C ALA A 500 -1.30 3.84 -24.39
N PRO A 501 -0.95 2.88 -25.29
CA PRO A 501 -1.57 1.57 -25.29
C PRO A 501 -1.40 0.83 -23.97
N CYS A 502 -2.39 0.02 -23.62
CA CYS A 502 -2.40 -0.84 -22.44
C CYS A 502 -2.73 -2.28 -22.88
N TYR A 503 -2.14 -3.30 -22.26
CA TYR A 503 -2.39 -4.70 -22.63
C TYR A 503 -2.99 -5.47 -21.46
N TYR A 504 -2.21 -6.34 -20.82
CA TYR A 504 -2.71 -7.31 -19.84
C TYR A 504 -2.64 -6.80 -18.40
N GLY A 505 -1.79 -5.79 -18.13
CA GLY A 505 -1.63 -5.20 -16.81
C GLY A 505 -2.91 -4.48 -16.39
N ALA A 506 -3.58 -4.99 -15.36
CA ALA A 506 -4.80 -4.40 -14.86
C ALA A 506 -4.53 -3.12 -14.05
N PRO A 507 -5.46 -2.14 -14.09
CA PRO A 507 -5.48 -1.11 -13.07
C PRO A 507 -5.70 -1.74 -11.69
N VAL A 508 -5.10 -1.18 -10.65
CA VAL A 508 -5.28 -1.65 -9.26
C VAL A 508 -5.74 -0.50 -8.39
N TYR A 509 -6.82 -0.70 -7.64
CA TYR A 509 -7.32 0.25 -6.66
C TYR A 509 -6.71 -0.01 -5.28
N ALA A 510 -6.19 1.05 -4.65
CA ALA A 510 -5.72 1.00 -3.26
C ALA A 510 -5.75 2.40 -2.64
N ALA A 511 -6.25 2.50 -1.41
CA ALA A 511 -6.24 3.72 -0.60
C ALA A 511 -6.74 4.98 -1.35
N GLY A 512 -7.85 4.86 -2.10
CA GLY A 512 -8.42 5.99 -2.84
C GLY A 512 -7.70 6.35 -4.15
N ALA A 513 -6.70 5.56 -4.57
CA ALA A 513 -5.96 5.78 -5.80
C ALA A 513 -6.03 4.55 -6.74
N LEU A 514 -5.80 4.80 -8.02
CA LEU A 514 -5.61 3.79 -9.06
C LEU A 514 -4.16 3.76 -9.50
N PHE A 515 -3.58 2.57 -9.60
CA PHE A 515 -2.26 2.31 -10.15
C PHE A 515 -2.42 1.65 -11.52
N VAL A 516 -2.01 2.35 -12.58
CA VAL A 516 -2.32 1.94 -13.96
C VAL A 516 -1.03 1.77 -14.77
N PRO A 517 -0.69 0.52 -15.17
CA PRO A 517 0.47 0.25 -16.02
C PRO A 517 0.17 0.54 -17.49
N THR A 518 1.18 0.95 -18.26
CA THR A 518 1.05 1.12 -19.72
C THR A 518 2.13 0.36 -20.49
N ALA A 519 1.87 0.09 -21.76
CA ALA A 519 2.83 -0.49 -22.68
C ALA A 519 3.99 0.47 -23.04
N ALA A 520 3.85 1.75 -22.72
CA ALA A 520 4.90 2.76 -22.91
C ALA A 520 5.96 2.76 -21.79
N GLY A 521 5.84 1.86 -20.81
CA GLY A 521 6.78 1.78 -19.70
C GLY A 521 6.54 2.81 -18.61
N GLU A 522 5.26 3.04 -18.34
CA GLU A 522 4.82 4.04 -17.38
C GLU A 522 3.87 3.42 -16.37
N LEU A 523 4.06 3.81 -15.11
CA LEU A 523 3.12 3.51 -14.04
C LEU A 523 2.48 4.82 -13.60
N TRP A 524 1.16 4.90 -13.74
CA TRP A 524 0.38 6.06 -13.31
C TRP A 524 -0.21 5.80 -11.93
N LYS A 525 -0.16 6.79 -11.04
CA LYS A 525 -1.04 6.88 -9.88
C LYS A 525 -2.06 7.98 -10.12
N LEU A 526 -3.33 7.60 -10.13
CA LEU A 526 -4.46 8.51 -10.34
C LEU A 526 -5.34 8.54 -9.10
N ASP A 527 -5.97 9.68 -8.85
CA ASP A 527 -7.08 9.77 -7.90
C ASP A 527 -8.27 8.94 -8.42
N ALA A 528 -8.76 8.00 -7.63
CA ALA A 528 -9.80 7.06 -8.09
C ALA A 528 -11.17 7.72 -8.27
N ALA A 529 -11.43 8.82 -7.56
CA ALA A 529 -12.71 9.52 -7.61
C ALA A 529 -12.82 10.42 -8.86
N THR A 530 -11.70 10.97 -9.32
CA THR A 530 -11.67 12.01 -10.38
C THR A 530 -10.90 11.60 -11.63
N GLY A 531 -10.02 10.60 -11.56
CA GLY A 531 -9.08 10.26 -12.63
C GLY A 531 -7.91 11.25 -12.79
N ALA A 532 -7.78 12.21 -11.86
CA ALA A 532 -6.69 13.19 -11.87
C ALA A 532 -5.35 12.52 -11.59
N THR A 533 -4.28 12.96 -12.26
CA THR A 533 -2.95 12.42 -12.05
C THR A 533 -2.37 12.88 -10.72
N ILE A 534 -2.02 11.92 -9.85
CA ILE A 534 -1.24 12.17 -8.63
C ILE A 534 0.24 12.16 -8.98
N TRP A 535 0.74 11.05 -9.54
CA TRP A 535 2.09 10.96 -10.06
C TRP A 535 2.20 10.00 -11.24
N ARG A 536 3.31 10.08 -11.97
CA ARG A 536 3.65 9.17 -13.08
C ARG A 536 5.12 8.80 -13.01
N LEU A 537 5.39 7.51 -13.02
CA LEU A 537 6.73 6.97 -13.19
C LEU A 537 7.00 6.74 -14.67
N PHE A 538 8.22 7.04 -15.11
CA PHE A 538 8.70 6.82 -16.47
C PHE A 538 9.94 5.92 -16.49
N GLY A 539 10.28 5.43 -17.69
CA GLY A 539 11.55 4.77 -17.96
C GLY A 539 11.60 3.30 -17.55
N ALA A 540 10.46 2.62 -17.43
CA ALA A 540 10.40 1.16 -17.45
C ALA A 540 10.31 0.65 -18.91
N GLY A 541 10.46 -0.67 -19.11
CA GLY A 541 9.99 -1.33 -20.33
C GLY A 541 8.46 -1.47 -20.35
N PRO A 542 7.86 -1.97 -21.45
CA PRO A 542 6.41 -2.20 -21.51
C PRO A 542 5.91 -3.02 -20.33
N ILE A 543 4.90 -2.50 -19.59
CA ILE A 543 4.42 -3.11 -18.36
C ILE A 543 3.17 -3.94 -18.67
N TYR A 544 3.35 -5.25 -18.79
CA TYR A 544 2.24 -6.20 -19.04
C TYR A 544 1.79 -6.91 -17.76
N ALA A 545 2.62 -6.92 -16.72
CA ALA A 545 2.24 -7.42 -15.42
C ALA A 545 1.23 -6.50 -14.74
N THR A 546 0.25 -7.07 -14.06
CA THR A 546 -0.59 -6.30 -13.13
C THR A 546 0.26 -5.90 -11.93
N PRO A 547 0.36 -4.61 -11.56
CA PRO A 547 1.11 -4.18 -10.39
C PRO A 547 0.56 -4.78 -9.11
N LYS A 548 1.42 -5.09 -8.15
CA LYS A 548 1.03 -5.57 -6.83
C LYS A 548 1.36 -4.51 -5.78
N LEU A 549 0.38 -4.15 -4.96
CA LEU A 549 0.62 -3.32 -3.78
C LEU A 549 0.79 -4.18 -2.54
N TRP A 550 1.81 -3.87 -1.77
CA TRP A 550 2.08 -4.48 -0.48
C TRP A 550 3.01 -3.58 0.33
N ASP A 551 2.71 -3.38 1.60
CA ASP A 551 3.57 -2.64 2.54
C ASP A 551 3.99 -1.23 2.07
N GLY A 552 3.04 -0.45 1.53
CA GLY A 552 3.31 0.91 1.04
C GLY A 552 4.15 0.97 -0.24
N ARG A 553 4.39 -0.17 -0.90
CA ARG A 553 5.18 -0.30 -2.13
C ARG A 553 4.33 -0.85 -3.27
N VAL A 554 4.77 -0.59 -4.50
CA VAL A 554 4.22 -1.14 -5.74
C VAL A 554 5.30 -1.98 -6.43
N PHE A 555 4.97 -3.22 -6.72
CA PHE A 555 5.84 -4.21 -7.37
C PHE A 555 5.31 -4.52 -8.77
N PHE A 556 6.15 -4.47 -9.79
CA PHE A 556 5.76 -4.87 -11.14
C PHE A 556 6.97 -5.29 -11.97
N GLY A 557 6.75 -6.23 -12.88
CA GLY A 557 7.71 -6.61 -13.90
C GLY A 557 7.46 -5.87 -15.22
N ASP A 558 8.51 -5.75 -16.03
CA ASP A 558 8.41 -5.24 -17.39
C ASP A 558 8.97 -6.22 -18.46
N ASN A 559 8.67 -5.91 -19.72
CA ASN A 559 9.13 -6.69 -20.86
C ASN A 559 10.59 -6.43 -21.27
N ASN A 560 11.35 -5.65 -20.50
CA ASN A 560 12.81 -5.58 -20.62
C ASN A 560 13.52 -6.51 -19.61
N GLY A 561 12.75 -7.29 -18.85
CA GLY A 561 13.29 -8.18 -17.83
C GLY A 561 13.70 -7.47 -16.55
N LEU A 562 13.11 -6.30 -16.26
CA LEU A 562 13.31 -5.60 -14.99
C LEU A 562 12.09 -5.77 -14.09
N LEU A 563 12.35 -6.20 -12.86
CA LEU A 563 11.45 -6.05 -11.73
C LEU A 563 11.68 -4.68 -11.10
N HIS A 564 10.61 -3.94 -10.83
CA HIS A 564 10.63 -2.62 -10.20
C HIS A 564 9.92 -2.64 -8.84
N VAL A 565 10.47 -1.89 -7.89
CA VAL A 565 9.82 -1.57 -6.61
C VAL A 565 9.75 -0.06 -6.46
N VAL A 566 8.55 0.45 -6.21
CA VAL A 566 8.25 1.89 -6.18
C VAL A 566 7.48 2.25 -4.91
N GLY A 567 7.82 3.35 -4.25
CA GLY A 567 7.05 3.86 -3.12
C GLY A 567 5.64 4.27 -3.58
N ALA A 568 4.60 3.67 -3.01
CA ALA A 568 3.22 3.88 -3.47
C ALA A 568 2.76 5.32 -3.30
N ASP A 569 3.21 6.00 -2.24
CA ASP A 569 2.94 7.43 -2.03
C ASP A 569 4.00 8.33 -2.66
N SER A 570 5.29 8.04 -2.47
CA SER A 570 6.38 8.90 -2.92
C SER A 570 6.60 8.90 -4.44
N GLY A 571 6.19 7.85 -5.15
CA GLY A 571 6.50 7.64 -6.57
C GLY A 571 8.00 7.40 -6.83
N GLU A 572 8.80 7.21 -5.79
CA GLU A 572 10.23 6.96 -5.88
C GLU A 572 10.50 5.51 -6.31
N ARG A 573 11.40 5.32 -7.27
CA ARG A 573 11.92 3.99 -7.60
C ARG A 573 12.92 3.57 -6.53
N LEU A 574 12.50 2.63 -5.67
CA LEU A 574 13.25 2.15 -4.52
C LEU A 574 14.29 1.10 -4.91
N ALA A 575 13.91 0.18 -5.80
CA ALA A 575 14.80 -0.88 -6.27
C ALA A 575 14.45 -1.33 -7.68
N THR A 576 15.44 -1.91 -8.36
CA THR A 576 15.25 -2.69 -9.59
C THR A 576 16.07 -3.97 -9.52
N TYR A 577 15.61 -5.02 -10.18
CA TYR A 577 16.32 -6.28 -10.31
C TYR A 577 16.16 -6.81 -11.73
N ALA A 578 17.27 -7.17 -12.37
CA ALA A 578 17.29 -7.63 -13.76
C ALA A 578 17.36 -9.16 -13.85
N VAL A 579 16.57 -9.71 -14.77
CA VAL A 579 16.57 -11.14 -15.15
C VAL A 579 16.73 -11.28 -16.66
N GLY A 580 16.86 -12.51 -17.15
CA GLY A 580 17.22 -12.78 -18.55
C GLY A 580 16.08 -12.64 -19.57
N GLY A 581 14.85 -12.37 -19.14
CA GLY A 581 13.66 -12.38 -20.00
C GLY A 581 12.48 -11.61 -19.40
N GLU A 582 11.43 -11.41 -20.19
CA GLU A 582 10.27 -10.60 -19.79
C GLU A 582 9.61 -11.10 -18.50
N ILE A 583 9.08 -10.16 -17.71
CA ILE A 583 8.29 -10.46 -16.51
C ILE A 583 6.85 -10.02 -16.76
N GLN A 584 5.99 -10.95 -17.18
CA GLN A 584 4.59 -10.67 -17.52
C GLN A 584 3.61 -11.07 -16.41
N GLY A 585 4.01 -11.98 -15.54
CA GLY A 585 3.22 -12.39 -14.37
C GLY A 585 3.25 -11.34 -13.27
N THR A 586 2.16 -11.25 -12.50
CA THR A 586 2.13 -10.41 -11.30
C THR A 586 3.08 -10.95 -10.23
N PRO A 587 4.06 -10.15 -9.76
CA PRO A 587 4.91 -10.54 -8.64
C PRO A 587 4.11 -10.73 -7.34
N LEU A 588 4.52 -11.71 -6.53
CA LEU A 588 3.86 -12.10 -5.29
C LEU A 588 4.78 -11.87 -4.07
N PRO A 589 4.54 -10.81 -3.28
CA PRO A 589 5.09 -10.67 -1.95
C PRO A 589 4.46 -11.70 -1.00
N VAL A 590 5.28 -12.60 -0.42
CA VAL A 590 4.83 -13.63 0.53
C VAL A 590 5.98 -14.06 1.44
N GLY A 591 5.74 -14.15 2.75
CA GLY A 591 6.74 -14.66 3.71
C GLY A 591 8.06 -13.88 3.74
N GLY A 592 8.05 -12.57 3.49
CA GLY A 592 9.26 -11.73 3.39
C GLY A 592 10.05 -11.93 2.10
N ARG A 593 9.48 -12.65 1.12
CA ARG A 593 10.03 -12.85 -0.22
C ARG A 593 9.14 -12.18 -1.26
N LEU A 594 9.73 -11.92 -2.42
CA LEU A 594 9.03 -11.52 -3.64
C LEU A 594 9.26 -12.60 -4.69
N ILE A 595 8.21 -13.32 -5.06
CA ILE A 595 8.28 -14.44 -5.99
C ILE A 595 7.64 -14.05 -7.32
N PHE A 596 8.28 -14.36 -8.44
CA PHE A 596 7.76 -14.08 -9.77
C PHE A 596 8.34 -15.04 -10.81
N GLY A 597 7.61 -15.20 -11.92
CA GLY A 597 8.08 -15.93 -13.10
C GLY A 597 8.68 -15.00 -14.14
N SER A 598 9.57 -15.54 -14.99
CA SER A 598 10.11 -14.83 -16.15
C SER A 598 10.24 -15.75 -17.37
N ARG A 599 10.34 -15.13 -18.54
CA ARG A 599 10.64 -15.81 -19.82
C ARG A 599 12.11 -16.17 -19.98
N ASP A 600 12.94 -16.03 -18.94
CA ASP A 600 14.24 -16.68 -18.84
C ASP A 600 14.15 -18.14 -18.37
N HIS A 601 12.94 -18.70 -18.37
CA HIS A 601 12.60 -20.06 -17.98
C HIS A 601 12.79 -20.32 -16.49
N GLN A 602 12.67 -19.30 -15.64
CA GLN A 602 12.88 -19.43 -14.20
C GLN A 602 11.69 -18.90 -13.40
N VAL A 603 11.47 -19.54 -12.26
CA VAL A 603 10.83 -18.90 -11.10
C VAL A 603 11.93 -18.26 -10.26
N HIS A 604 11.76 -16.99 -9.90
CA HIS A 604 12.69 -16.25 -9.06
C HIS A 604 12.04 -15.94 -7.72
N ALA A 605 12.82 -16.01 -6.64
CA ALA A 605 12.46 -15.46 -5.35
C ALA A 605 13.55 -14.53 -4.84
N LEU A 606 13.16 -13.31 -4.46
CA LEU A 606 14.05 -12.30 -3.90
C LEU A 606 13.69 -12.05 -2.44
N SER A 607 14.68 -11.74 -1.62
CA SER A 607 14.45 -11.23 -0.26
C SER A 607 13.99 -9.78 -0.32
N LEU A 608 12.96 -9.46 0.45
CA LEU A 608 12.45 -8.09 0.65
C LEU A 608 13.03 -7.43 1.92
N ARG A 609 14.00 -8.06 2.57
CA ARG A 609 14.52 -7.64 3.89
C ARG A 609 15.64 -6.60 3.75
N GLY A 610 15.63 -5.59 4.61
CA GLY A 610 16.78 -4.69 4.81
C GLY A 610 17.98 -5.42 5.41
N ARG A 611 19.19 -4.85 5.29
CA ARG A 611 20.47 -5.44 5.76
C ARG A 611 20.52 -5.82 7.26
N GLY A 612 19.55 -5.43 8.08
CA GLY A 612 19.53 -5.69 9.53
C GLY A 612 19.21 -7.13 9.94
N GLU A 613 18.59 -7.95 9.08
CA GLU A 613 18.14 -9.29 9.48
C GLU A 613 19.16 -10.42 9.23
N GLU A 614 20.17 -10.23 8.38
CA GLU A 614 21.25 -11.21 8.20
C GLU A 614 22.24 -11.24 9.37
N GLN A 615 22.29 -10.19 10.20
CA GLN A 615 23.21 -10.13 11.35
C GLN A 615 22.61 -10.64 12.67
N LEU A 616 21.35 -11.10 12.66
CA LEU A 616 20.63 -11.55 13.87
C LEU A 616 20.14 -13.00 13.79
N ARG A 617 20.75 -13.84 12.94
CA ARG A 617 20.52 -15.29 12.94
C ARG A 617 21.78 -16.06 13.28
#